data_AF-A0A397DAQ6-F1
#
_entry.id   AF-A0A397DAQ6-F1
#
_cell.length_a   1.000
_cell.length_b   1.000
_cell.length_c   1.000
_cell.angle_alpha   90.00
_cell.angle_beta   90.00
_cell.angle_gamma   90.00
#
_symmetry.space_group_name_H-M   'P 1'
#
loop_
_entity.id
_entity.type
_entity.pdbx_description
1 polymer ?
#
loop_
_entity_poly.entity_id
_entity_poly.type
_entity_poly.pdbx_seq_one_letter_code
_entity_poly.pdbx_strand_id
1 'polypeptide(L)'
;MPNTRFPKIDLQEIRDDFIKFELSETDTSVANAIRRVMIAEVPTLAIDLVSIEVNTSVITDEFLAHRLGMIPLRLEGGLEAFKKRFVYSADCDCDEHCPNCSVEFELDVRAESGTQTVTSDSLRSLDPYIKPVHFSSEEEANNTQDTGVIIAKLGPGQRLKLNAIAKLVRPH
;
A
#
# COMPACT_ATOMS: atom_id res chain seq x y z
N MET A 1 37.59 8.07 15.44
CA MET A 1 37.62 6.61 15.73
C MET A 1 38.59 5.97 14.74
N PRO A 2 39.61 5.19 15.15
CA PRO A 2 40.77 4.92 14.29
C PRO A 2 40.64 3.74 13.31
N ASN A 3 39.57 2.93 13.39
CA ASN A 3 39.35 1.81 12.46
C ASN A 3 38.01 1.97 11.75
N THR A 4 38.01 2.70 10.65
CA THR A 4 36.85 2.77 9.75
C THR A 4 36.69 1.40 9.09
N ARG A 5 35.60 0.70 9.42
CA ARG A 5 35.21 -0.52 8.74
C ARG A 5 34.46 -0.16 7.47
N PHE A 6 34.66 -0.94 6.40
CA PHE A 6 33.94 -0.80 5.15
C PHE A 6 33.01 -2.01 5.00
N PRO A 7 31.70 -1.86 5.29
CA PRO A 7 30.77 -2.97 5.19
C PRO A 7 30.78 -3.56 3.77
N LYS A 8 30.78 -4.89 3.67
CA LYS A 8 30.69 -5.62 2.40
C LYS A 8 29.35 -6.31 2.29
N ILE A 9 28.73 -6.22 1.11
CA ILE A 9 27.46 -6.87 0.80
C ILE A 9 27.74 -7.92 -0.28
N ASP A 10 27.35 -9.16 -0.02
CA ASP A 10 27.36 -10.24 -1.01
C ASP A 10 25.93 -10.68 -1.31
N LEU A 11 25.52 -10.58 -2.57
CA LEU A 11 24.15 -10.88 -3.00
C LEU A 11 24.04 -12.38 -3.30
N GLN A 12 23.18 -13.08 -2.56
CA GLN A 12 22.97 -14.51 -2.73
C GLN A 12 21.81 -14.81 -3.67
N GLU A 13 20.69 -14.10 -3.52
CA GLU A 13 19.47 -14.36 -4.28
C GLU A 13 18.64 -13.09 -4.43
N ILE A 14 18.07 -12.89 -5.62
CA ILE A 14 17.14 -11.81 -5.93
C ILE A 14 15.96 -12.41 -6.68
N ARG A 15 14.76 -12.16 -6.17
CA ARG A 15 13.45 -12.43 -6.78
C ARG A 15 12.61 -11.15 -6.70
N ASP A 16 11.43 -11.16 -7.29
CA ASP A 16 10.55 -9.98 -7.35
C ASP A 16 10.08 -9.51 -5.97
N ASP A 17 9.87 -10.44 -5.04
CA ASP A 17 9.35 -10.21 -3.69
C ASP A 17 10.39 -10.47 -2.58
N PHE A 18 11.60 -10.91 -2.93
CA PHE A 18 12.58 -11.40 -1.98
C PHE A 18 14.03 -11.08 -2.39
N ILE A 19 14.81 -10.58 -1.44
CA ILE A 19 16.25 -10.35 -1.59
C ILE A 19 16.99 -10.99 -0.42
N LYS A 20 17.99 -11.81 -0.74
CA LYS A 20 18.90 -12.42 0.23
C LYS A 20 20.32 -11.95 0.00
N PHE A 21 20.93 -11.40 1.04
CA PHE A 21 22.31 -10.94 1.01
C PHE A 21 23.02 -11.21 2.32
N GLU A 22 24.34 -11.28 2.27
CA GLU A 22 25.23 -11.37 3.42
C GLU A 22 25.89 -10.00 3.66
N LEU A 23 25.84 -9.51 4.90
CA LEU A 23 26.49 -8.27 5.32
C LEU A 23 27.69 -8.59 6.22
N SER A 24 28.88 -8.33 5.71
CA SER A 24 30.16 -8.61 6.35
C SER A 24 30.92 -7.33 6.71
N GLU A 25 31.94 -7.45 7.56
CA GLU A 25 32.83 -6.33 7.96
C GLU A 25 32.10 -5.15 8.62
N THR A 26 31.03 -5.41 9.38
CA THR A 26 30.29 -4.38 10.12
C THR A 26 30.01 -4.80 11.56
N ASP A 27 29.53 -3.88 12.38
CA ASP A 27 29.05 -4.16 13.74
C ASP A 27 27.59 -4.64 13.73
N THR A 28 27.25 -5.50 14.68
CA THR A 28 25.87 -5.97 14.88
C THR A 28 24.90 -4.82 15.18
N SER A 29 25.39 -3.74 15.78
CA SER A 29 24.61 -2.52 16.02
C SER A 29 24.18 -1.84 14.70
N VAL A 30 25.07 -1.77 13.71
CA VAL A 30 24.78 -1.22 12.39
C VAL A 30 23.78 -2.10 11.65
N ALA A 31 23.97 -3.42 11.66
CA ALA A 31 23.04 -4.36 11.04
C ALA A 31 21.63 -4.26 11.65
N ASN A 32 21.52 -4.18 12.98
CA ASN A 32 20.23 -3.99 13.64
C ASN A 32 19.62 -2.61 13.38
N ALA A 33 20.43 -1.56 13.25
CA ALA A 33 19.95 -0.23 12.86
C ALA A 33 19.35 -0.27 11.45
N ILE A 34 20.04 -0.86 10.48
CA ILE A 34 19.53 -1.04 9.10
C ILE A 34 18.21 -1.80 9.11
N ARG A 35 18.12 -2.92 9.84
CA ARG A 35 16.87 -3.69 10.00
C ARG A 35 15.72 -2.84 10.54
N ARG A 36 15.98 -1.99 11.54
CA ARG A 36 14.95 -1.09 12.11
C ARG A 36 14.51 -0.02 11.11
N VAL A 37 15.45 0.60 10.40
CA VAL A 37 15.16 1.60 9.36
C VAL A 37 14.35 0.98 8.23
N MET A 38 14.70 -0.24 7.78
CA MET A 38 13.95 -0.96 6.75
C MET A 38 12.49 -1.22 7.13
N ILE A 39 12.19 -1.39 8.43
CA ILE A 39 10.83 -1.67 8.92
C ILE A 39 10.04 -0.38 9.17
N ALA A 40 10.68 0.65 9.74
CA ALA A 40 9.97 1.80 10.32
C ALA A 40 10.22 3.14 9.63
N GLU A 41 11.20 3.25 8.74
CA GLU A 41 11.60 4.55 8.17
C GLU A 41 11.51 4.60 6.65
N VAL A 42 11.05 3.51 6.01
CA VAL A 42 10.82 3.48 4.57
C VAL A 42 9.50 4.19 4.24
N PRO A 43 9.52 5.33 3.51
CA PRO A 43 8.31 6.03 3.13
C PRO A 43 7.42 5.14 2.28
N THR A 44 6.16 4.99 2.67
CA THR A 44 5.19 4.11 1.99
C THR A 44 3.90 4.87 1.74
N LEU A 45 3.24 4.62 0.61
CA LEU A 45 1.93 5.19 0.31
C LEU A 45 0.85 4.22 0.83
N ALA A 46 -0.06 4.71 1.67
CA ALA A 46 -1.16 3.93 2.22
C ALA A 46 -2.43 4.78 2.32
N ILE A 47 -3.59 4.12 2.32
CA ILE A 47 -4.89 4.77 2.54
C ILE A 47 -4.95 5.22 4.00
N ASP A 48 -5.16 6.53 4.20
CA ASP A 48 -5.16 7.17 5.52
C ASP A 48 -6.54 7.72 5.90
N LEU A 49 -7.25 8.27 4.91
CA LEU A 49 -8.59 8.81 5.10
C LEU A 49 -9.60 8.03 4.26
N VAL A 50 -10.72 7.65 4.89
CA VAL A 50 -11.83 6.95 4.22
C VAL A 50 -13.12 7.69 4.55
N SER A 51 -13.79 8.18 3.51
CA SER A 51 -15.07 8.87 3.57
C SER A 51 -16.15 7.95 3.01
N ILE A 52 -17.02 7.45 3.90
CA ILE A 52 -18.10 6.53 3.51
C ILE A 52 -19.35 7.33 3.22
N GLU A 53 -19.86 7.22 1.99
CA GLU A 53 -21.12 7.85 1.58
C GLU A 53 -22.31 6.93 1.88
N VAL A 54 -22.15 5.63 1.59
CA VAL A 54 -23.18 4.62 1.79
C VAL A 54 -22.54 3.32 2.24
N ASN A 55 -22.89 2.84 3.43
CA ASN A 55 -22.59 1.48 3.86
C ASN A 55 -23.87 0.80 4.37
N THR A 56 -24.42 -0.12 3.59
CA THR A 56 -25.51 -1.00 4.02
C THR A 56 -25.05 -2.45 4.24
N SER A 57 -23.73 -2.66 4.30
CA SER A 57 -23.13 -3.96 4.55
C SER A 57 -23.26 -4.38 6.02
N VAL A 58 -22.81 -5.59 6.33
CA VAL A 58 -22.76 -6.11 7.71
C VAL A 58 -21.51 -5.62 8.46
N ILE A 59 -20.51 -5.10 7.74
CA ILE A 59 -19.24 -4.65 8.30
C ILE A 59 -19.37 -3.18 8.72
N THR A 60 -18.86 -2.84 9.90
CA THR A 60 -18.86 -1.45 10.37
C THR A 60 -17.85 -0.59 9.61
N ASP A 61 -18.12 0.70 9.58
CA ASP A 61 -17.35 1.70 8.84
C ASP A 61 -15.85 1.68 9.21
N GLU A 62 -15.56 1.53 10.49
CA GLU A 62 -14.23 1.55 11.09
C GLU A 62 -13.45 0.29 10.72
N PHE A 63 -14.13 -0.86 10.70
CA PHE A 63 -13.50 -2.11 10.29
C PHE A 63 -13.20 -2.10 8.80
N LEU A 64 -14.07 -1.49 7.99
CA LEU A 64 -13.84 -1.30 6.58
C LEU A 64 -12.64 -0.36 6.33
N ALA A 65 -12.60 0.78 7.01
CA ALA A 65 -11.48 1.73 6.93
C ALA A 65 -10.14 1.08 7.31
N HIS A 66 -10.13 0.30 8.40
CA HIS A 66 -8.94 -0.45 8.81
C HIS A 66 -8.47 -1.46 7.75
N ARG A 67 -9.41 -2.18 7.11
CA ARG A 67 -9.06 -3.10 6.02
C ARG A 67 -8.50 -2.37 4.81
N LEU A 68 -9.10 -1.25 4.42
CA LEU A 68 -8.63 -0.42 3.31
C LEU A 68 -7.22 0.12 3.57
N GLY A 69 -6.92 0.56 4.79
CA GLY A 69 -5.59 1.03 5.17
C GLY A 69 -4.48 -0.02 5.04
N MET A 70 -4.82 -1.31 5.11
CA MET A 70 -3.87 -2.42 4.94
C MET A 70 -3.71 -2.89 3.49
N ILE A 71 -4.44 -2.31 2.52
CA ILE A 71 -4.31 -2.71 1.11
C ILE A 71 -3.00 -2.12 0.56
N PRO A 72 -2.05 -2.97 0.11
CA PRO A 72 -0.81 -2.49 -0.47
C PRO A 72 -1.06 -1.73 -1.77
N LEU A 73 -0.39 -0.58 -1.93
CA LEU A 73 -0.43 0.25 -3.14
C LEU A 73 0.91 0.16 -3.87
N ARG A 74 0.86 0.02 -5.20
CA ARG A 74 2.04 0.02 -6.07
C ARG A 74 2.06 1.26 -6.93
N LEU A 75 3.21 1.92 -6.96
CA LEU A 75 3.50 2.97 -7.92
C LEU A 75 4.23 2.39 -9.14
N GLU A 76 3.71 2.67 -10.32
CA GLU A 76 4.35 2.43 -11.60
C GLU A 76 5.29 3.60 -11.95
N GLY A 77 6.49 3.29 -12.42
CA GLY A 77 7.51 4.30 -12.77
C GLY A 77 8.72 4.36 -11.81
N GLY A 78 8.74 3.53 -10.77
CA GLY A 78 9.91 3.31 -9.91
C GLY A 78 10.17 4.41 -8.87
N LEU A 79 11.26 4.23 -8.11
CA LEU A 79 11.57 5.03 -6.92
C LEU A 79 11.86 6.50 -7.21
N GLU A 80 12.45 6.81 -8.37
CA GLU A 80 12.78 8.19 -8.75
C GLU A 80 11.53 9.01 -9.10
N ALA A 81 10.54 8.38 -9.75
CA ALA A 81 9.24 8.99 -9.99
C ALA A 81 8.50 9.22 -8.67
N PHE A 82 8.55 8.24 -7.75
CA PHE A 82 7.95 8.35 -6.42
C PHE A 82 8.49 9.55 -5.63
N LYS A 83 9.82 9.70 -5.53
CA LYS A 83 10.45 10.79 -4.78
C LYS A 83 10.17 12.18 -5.34
N LYS A 84 10.03 12.31 -6.66
CA LYS A 84 9.77 13.60 -7.30
C LYS A 84 8.31 14.00 -7.25
N ARG A 85 7.42 13.01 -7.23
CA ARG A 85 5.98 13.23 -7.34
C ARG A 85 5.31 13.45 -6.00
N PHE A 86 5.76 12.75 -4.95
CA PHE A 86 5.11 12.78 -3.65
C PHE A 86 5.94 13.48 -2.59
N VAL A 87 5.28 14.41 -1.91
CA VAL A 87 5.79 15.10 -0.72
C VAL A 87 4.91 14.69 0.47
N TYR A 88 5.50 14.61 1.66
CA TYR A 88 4.71 14.40 2.88
C TYR A 88 3.68 15.52 3.03
N SER A 89 2.48 15.20 3.47
CA SER A 89 1.41 16.20 3.63
C SER A 89 1.81 17.33 4.59
N ALA A 90 2.67 17.07 5.57
CA ALA A 90 3.20 18.08 6.50
C ALA A 90 4.18 19.06 5.85
N ASP A 91 4.83 18.66 4.75
CA ASP A 91 5.80 19.46 4.01
C ASP A 91 5.17 20.09 2.74
N CYS A 92 3.85 19.97 2.57
CA CYS A 92 3.12 20.45 1.40
C CYS A 92 2.37 21.76 1.71
N ASP A 93 2.48 22.76 0.84
CA ASP A 93 1.85 24.09 1.00
C ASP A 93 0.35 24.13 0.61
N CYS A 94 -0.37 23.00 0.67
CA CYS A 94 -1.80 22.92 0.36
C CYS A 94 -2.66 22.90 1.62
N ASP A 95 -3.90 23.38 1.54
CA ASP A 95 -4.79 23.46 2.70
C ASP A 95 -5.29 22.08 3.20
N GLU A 96 -5.77 21.21 2.30
CA GLU A 96 -6.32 19.88 2.67
C GLU A 96 -5.55 18.74 2.03
N HIS A 97 -5.64 18.63 0.70
CA HIS A 97 -4.93 17.62 -0.08
C HIS A 97 -4.82 18.08 -1.53
N CYS A 98 -3.78 17.61 -2.22
CA CYS A 98 -3.54 17.92 -3.63
C CYS A 98 -2.91 16.71 -4.34
N PRO A 99 -2.82 16.73 -5.68
CA PRO A 99 -2.22 15.64 -6.46
C PRO A 99 -0.74 15.35 -6.15
N ASN A 100 -0.04 16.27 -5.47
CA ASN A 100 1.38 16.10 -5.10
C ASN A 100 1.58 15.49 -3.70
N CYS A 101 0.56 15.46 -2.86
CA CYS A 101 0.66 14.93 -1.48
C CYS A 101 -0.36 13.83 -1.18
N SER A 102 -1.23 13.52 -2.13
CA SER A 102 -2.30 12.54 -1.95
C SER A 102 -2.74 11.88 -3.25
N VAL A 103 -3.40 10.73 -3.13
CA VAL A 103 -4.02 9.99 -4.22
C VAL A 103 -5.43 9.63 -3.82
N GLU A 104 -6.38 9.90 -4.70
CA GLU A 104 -7.79 9.63 -4.46
C GLU A 104 -8.22 8.29 -5.08
N PHE A 105 -9.03 7.56 -4.34
CA PHE A 105 -9.62 6.29 -4.72
C PHE A 105 -11.13 6.34 -4.52
N GLU A 106 -11.85 5.66 -5.40
CA GLU A 106 -13.30 5.54 -5.36
C GLU A 106 -13.72 4.07 -5.40
N LEU A 107 -14.76 3.74 -4.62
CA LEU A 107 -15.38 2.42 -4.61
C LEU A 107 -16.90 2.61 -4.61
N ASP A 108 -17.60 2.10 -5.63
CA ASP A 108 -19.07 2.06 -5.66
C ASP A 108 -19.52 0.69 -6.19
N VAL A 109 -20.00 -0.15 -5.27
CA VAL A 109 -20.43 -1.52 -5.58
C VAL A 109 -21.81 -1.77 -4.97
N ARG A 110 -22.71 -2.36 -5.76
CA ARG A 110 -24.05 -2.76 -5.32
C ARG A 110 -24.33 -4.20 -5.71
N ALA A 111 -24.70 -5.01 -4.72
CA ALA A 111 -25.15 -6.38 -4.94
C ALA A 111 -26.64 -6.37 -5.32
N GLU A 112 -26.97 -6.82 -6.53
CA GLU A 112 -28.36 -6.84 -7.01
C GLU A 112 -29.09 -8.13 -6.56
N SER A 113 -28.67 -9.27 -7.09
CA SER A 113 -29.46 -10.52 -7.02
C SER A 113 -28.79 -11.63 -6.20
N GLY A 114 -27.52 -11.47 -5.83
CA GLY A 114 -26.73 -12.52 -5.18
C GLY A 114 -25.67 -11.98 -4.23
N THR A 115 -24.93 -12.89 -3.59
CA THR A 115 -23.78 -12.50 -2.76
C THR A 115 -22.65 -12.05 -3.68
N GLN A 116 -22.14 -10.83 -3.45
CA GLN A 116 -21.04 -10.26 -4.20
C GLN A 116 -19.83 -10.06 -3.28
N THR A 117 -18.67 -10.55 -3.71
CA THR A 117 -17.41 -10.29 -3.01
C THR A 117 -16.79 -9.02 -3.57
N VAL A 118 -16.57 -8.02 -2.71
CA VAL A 118 -15.86 -6.79 -3.05
C VAL A 118 -14.38 -7.00 -2.78
N THR A 119 -13.54 -6.76 -3.77
CA THR A 119 -12.08 -6.92 -3.69
C THR A 119 -11.37 -5.61 -4.03
N SER A 120 -10.05 -5.58 -3.82
CA SER A 120 -9.15 -4.48 -4.19
C SER A 120 -9.23 -4.06 -5.65
N ASP A 121 -9.65 -4.94 -6.57
CA ASP A 121 -9.88 -4.62 -7.98
C ASP A 121 -11.06 -3.64 -8.18
N SER A 122 -12.05 -3.67 -7.28
CA SER A 122 -13.16 -2.72 -7.31
C SER A 122 -12.75 -1.31 -6.88
N LEU A 123 -11.58 -1.14 -6.28
CA LEU A 123 -11.08 0.15 -5.80
C LEU A 123 -10.39 0.90 -6.95
N ARG A 124 -11.09 1.89 -7.52
CA ARG A 124 -10.62 2.66 -8.67
C ARG A 124 -9.72 3.82 -8.22
N SER A 125 -8.47 3.82 -8.67
CA SER A 125 -7.57 4.97 -8.51
C SER A 125 -7.90 6.07 -9.51
N LEU A 126 -7.87 7.33 -9.07
CA LEU A 126 -7.91 8.49 -9.98
C LEU A 126 -6.53 8.80 -10.59
N ASP A 127 -5.46 8.19 -10.06
CA ASP A 127 -4.10 8.33 -10.56
C ASP A 127 -3.70 7.13 -11.44
N PRO A 128 -3.32 7.32 -12.71
CA PRO A 128 -3.02 6.22 -13.62
C PRO A 128 -1.76 5.44 -13.25
N TYR A 129 -0.89 5.98 -12.40
CA TYR A 129 0.37 5.33 -12.03
C TYR A 129 0.28 4.59 -10.70
N ILE A 130 -0.84 4.67 -10.00
CA ILE A 130 -0.97 4.10 -8.66
C ILE A 130 -2.16 3.17 -8.65
N LYS A 131 -1.90 1.93 -8.28
CA LYS A 131 -2.91 0.89 -8.24
C LYS A 131 -2.75 0.00 -7.01
N PRO A 132 -3.86 -0.55 -6.48
CA PRO A 132 -3.79 -1.59 -5.48
C PRO A 132 -2.98 -2.79 -5.99
N VAL A 133 -2.25 -3.45 -5.09
CA VAL A 133 -1.58 -4.72 -5.39
C VAL A 133 -2.55 -5.86 -5.10
N HIS A 134 -2.77 -6.69 -6.11
CA HIS A 134 -3.66 -7.85 -6.01
C HIS A 134 -2.92 -9.12 -5.61
N PHE A 135 -1.66 -9.28 -6.08
CA PHE A 135 -0.83 -10.47 -5.90
C PHE A 135 0.63 -10.09 -5.61
N SER A 136 1.32 -10.96 -4.90
CA SER A 136 2.74 -10.78 -4.56
C SER A 136 3.66 -11.02 -5.76
N SER A 137 3.32 -11.97 -6.63
CA SER A 137 4.11 -12.35 -7.81
C SER A 137 3.25 -12.60 -9.04
N GLU A 138 3.88 -12.57 -10.22
CA GLU A 138 3.23 -12.95 -11.48
C GLU A 138 2.81 -14.44 -11.49
N GLU A 139 3.57 -15.30 -10.81
CA GLU A 139 3.23 -16.72 -10.67
C GLU A 139 1.93 -16.91 -9.86
N GLU A 140 1.75 -16.14 -8.78
CA GLU A 140 0.52 -16.16 -7.99
C GLU A 140 -0.67 -15.62 -8.81
N ALA A 141 -0.46 -14.53 -9.55
CA ALA A 141 -1.48 -13.96 -10.43
C ALA A 141 -1.94 -14.95 -11.52
N ASN A 142 -1.03 -15.75 -12.06
CA ASN A 142 -1.33 -16.72 -13.12
C ASN A 142 -1.96 -18.02 -12.59
N ASN A 143 -1.67 -18.40 -11.34
CA ASN A 143 -2.12 -19.67 -10.76
C ASN A 143 -3.41 -19.55 -9.94
N THR A 144 -3.82 -18.33 -9.57
CA THR A 144 -5.04 -18.10 -8.77
C THR A 144 -6.20 -17.62 -9.63
N GLN A 145 -7.43 -17.91 -9.21
CA GLN A 145 -8.66 -17.35 -9.80
C GLN A 145 -9.17 -16.13 -9.00
N ASP A 146 -8.40 -15.70 -8.01
CA ASP A 146 -8.79 -14.61 -7.13
C ASP A 146 -8.72 -13.27 -7.88
N THR A 147 -9.50 -12.28 -7.43
CA THR A 147 -9.53 -10.93 -8.01
C THR A 147 -8.87 -9.91 -7.06
N GLY A 148 -7.88 -10.38 -6.29
CA GLY A 148 -7.12 -9.61 -5.31
C GLY A 148 -7.67 -9.63 -3.88
N VAL A 149 -7.15 -8.72 -3.05
CA VAL A 149 -7.45 -8.66 -1.61
C VAL A 149 -8.94 -8.43 -1.37
N ILE A 150 -9.59 -9.31 -0.60
CA ILE A 150 -11.01 -9.16 -0.24
C ILE A 150 -11.17 -7.98 0.72
N ILE A 151 -12.20 -7.16 0.49
CA ILE A 151 -12.57 -6.01 1.33
C ILE A 151 -13.85 -6.32 2.12
N ALA A 152 -14.89 -6.81 1.44
CA ALA A 152 -16.17 -7.11 2.06
C ALA A 152 -16.95 -8.15 1.24
N LYS A 153 -17.95 -8.78 1.87
CA LYS A 153 -18.96 -9.58 1.17
C LYS A 153 -20.31 -8.89 1.36
N LEU A 154 -20.99 -8.62 0.26
CA LEU A 154 -22.29 -7.96 0.22
C LEU A 154 -23.37 -9.00 -0.06
N GLY A 155 -24.44 -8.97 0.73
CA GLY A 155 -25.68 -9.68 0.45
C GLY A 155 -26.55 -8.94 -0.58
N PRO A 156 -27.59 -9.59 -1.12
CA PRO A 156 -28.47 -8.97 -2.11
C PRO A 156 -29.13 -7.70 -1.58
N GLY A 157 -29.10 -6.64 -2.37
CA GLY A 157 -29.62 -5.31 -2.02
C GLY A 157 -28.63 -4.42 -1.25
N GLN A 158 -27.49 -4.94 -0.78
CA GLN A 158 -26.48 -4.13 -0.09
C GLN A 158 -25.64 -3.32 -1.08
N ARG A 159 -25.23 -2.13 -0.66
CA ARG A 159 -24.38 -1.21 -1.41
C ARG A 159 -23.27 -0.70 -0.51
N LEU A 160 -22.09 -0.56 -1.10
CA LEU A 160 -20.96 0.10 -0.50
C LEU A 160 -20.45 1.18 -1.45
N LYS A 161 -20.50 2.43 -0.99
CA LYS A 161 -19.97 3.59 -1.70
C LYS A 161 -19.09 4.41 -0.77
N LEU A 162 -17.82 4.60 -1.15
CA LEU A 162 -16.85 5.36 -0.39
C LEU A 162 -15.80 6.00 -1.30
N ASN A 163 -15.18 7.04 -0.77
CA ASN A 163 -13.98 7.66 -1.32
C ASN A 163 -12.86 7.51 -0.30
N ALA A 164 -11.63 7.30 -0.77
CA ALA A 164 -10.47 7.12 0.09
C ALA A 164 -9.30 7.96 -0.42
N ILE A 165 -8.49 8.45 0.52
CA ILE A 165 -7.32 9.28 0.23
C ILE A 165 -6.09 8.56 0.78
N ALA A 166 -5.15 8.25 -0.10
CA ALA A 166 -3.85 7.73 0.28
C ALA A 166 -2.82 8.85 0.41
N LYS A 167 -1.97 8.76 1.42
CA LYS A 167 -0.92 9.73 1.74
C LYS A 167 0.40 9.01 2.01
N LEU A 168 1.49 9.76 1.90
CA LEU A 168 2.81 9.24 2.24
C LEU A 168 2.94 9.13 3.76
N VAL A 169 3.17 7.92 4.26
CA VAL A 169 3.28 7.60 5.68
C VAL A 169 4.65 6.98 6.00
N ARG A 170 5.07 7.11 7.26
CA ARG A 170 6.17 6.33 7.81
C ARG A 170 5.59 5.21 8.67
N PRO A 171 5.98 3.95 8.47
CA PRO A 171 5.52 2.87 9.34
C PRO A 171 5.99 3.12 10.78
N HIS A 172 5.10 3.01 11.76
CA HIS A 172 5.45 3.16 13.18
C HIS A 172 5.42 1.82 13.92
#